data_AF-A0A7D5MB16-F1
#
_entry.id   AF-A0A7D5MB16-F1
#
_cell.length_a   1.000
_cell.length_b   1.000
_cell.length_c   1.000
_cell.angle_alpha   90.00
_cell.angle_beta   90.00
_cell.angle_gamma   90.00
#
_symmetry.space_group_name_H-M   'P 1'
#
loop_
_entity.id
_entity.type
_entity.pdbx_description
1 polymer ?
#
loop_
_entity_poly.entity_id
_entity_poly.type
_entity_poly.pdbx_seq_one_letter_code
_entity_poly.pdbx_strand_id
1 'polypeptide(L)'
;MITKMIEVNGTEFKLTLTDQVVNHVNNLKSLYNAAYEDPESFEEVSAEISSTINDIATAVDPEPSDSDLDGLIQEIIKVVDNKAAEMEKELEGKPDKPATKKQKSKK
;
A
#
# COMPACT_ATOMS: atom_id res chain seq x y z
N MET A 1 11.82 -9.51 -2.59
CA MET A 1 10.52 -9.92 -2.01
C MET A 1 10.56 -9.72 -0.51
N ILE A 2 9.49 -9.20 0.09
CA ILE A 2 9.37 -8.96 1.54
C ILE A 2 8.05 -9.55 1.99
N THR A 3 8.01 -10.23 3.13
CA THR A 3 6.77 -10.73 3.71
C THR A 3 6.34 -9.86 4.89
N LYS A 4 5.06 -9.53 4.97
CA LYS A 4 4.46 -8.72 6.04
C LYS A 4 3.18 -9.40 6.53
N MET A 5 2.97 -9.42 7.84
CA MET A 5 1.67 -9.81 8.40
C MET A 5 0.77 -8.57 8.42
N ILE A 6 -0.47 -8.73 7.97
CA ILE A 6 -1.52 -7.71 8.04
C ILE A 6 -2.75 -8.33 8.69
N GLU A 7 -3.54 -7.54 9.42
CA GLU A 7 -4.78 -7.99 10.05
C GLU A 7 -5.95 -7.25 9.41
N VAL A 8 -6.95 -8.00 8.93
CA VAL A 8 -8.14 -7.46 8.27
C VAL A 8 -9.36 -8.18 8.84
N ASN A 9 -10.35 -7.42 9.33
CA ASN A 9 -11.56 -7.95 9.98
C ASN A 9 -11.29 -8.98 11.11
N GLY A 10 -10.13 -8.90 11.78
CA GLY A 10 -9.73 -9.86 12.81
C GLY A 10 -9.14 -11.18 12.28
N THR A 11 -8.87 -11.25 10.98
CA THR A 11 -8.13 -12.34 10.33
C THR A 11 -6.72 -11.87 9.99
N GLU A 12 -5.71 -12.64 10.38
CA GLU A 12 -4.32 -12.38 10.01
C GLU A 12 -4.02 -12.97 8.63
N PHE A 13 -3.49 -12.12 7.74
CA PHE A 13 -3.05 -12.47 6.40
C PHE A 13 -1.55 -12.24 6.25
N LYS A 14 -0.89 -13.18 5.61
CA LYS A 14 0.53 -13.10 5.26
C LYS A 14 0.67 -12.54 3.85
N LEU A 15 0.97 -11.25 3.75
CA LEU A 15 1.23 -10.57 2.49
C LEU A 15 2.66 -10.81 2.01
N THR A 16 2.80 -11.32 0.78
CA THR A 16 4.09 -11.44 0.10
C THR A 16 4.26 -10.29 -0.89
N LEU A 17 4.99 -9.25 -0.46
CA LEU A 17 5.26 -8.07 -1.24
C LEU A 17 6.38 -8.31 -2.27
N THR A 18 5.98 -8.43 -3.53
CA THR A 18 6.87 -8.51 -4.70
C THR A 18 6.74 -7.24 -5.55
N ASP A 19 7.66 -7.07 -6.51
CA ASP A 19 7.57 -5.97 -7.49
C ASP A 19 6.28 -6.05 -8.31
N GLN A 20 5.83 -7.28 -8.63
CA GLN A 20 4.55 -7.50 -9.32
C GLN A 20 3.37 -6.98 -8.49
N VAL A 21 3.31 -7.33 -7.20
CA VAL A 21 2.24 -6.85 -6.31
C VAL A 21 2.25 -5.33 -6.20
N VAL A 22 3.44 -4.72 -6.09
CA VAL A 22 3.57 -3.25 -6.09
C VAL A 22 3.04 -2.65 -7.40
N ASN A 23 3.34 -3.27 -8.55
CA ASN A 23 2.84 -2.79 -9.84
C ASN A 23 1.32 -2.95 -9.97
N HIS A 24 0.75 -4.08 -9.55
CA HIS A 24 -0.70 -4.30 -9.53
C HIS A 24 -1.41 -3.27 -8.65
N VAL A 25 -0.86 -2.97 -7.47
CA VAL A 25 -1.42 -1.95 -6.57
C VAL A 25 -1.37 -0.56 -7.17
N ASN A 26 -0.29 -0.19 -7.86
CA ASN A 26 -0.22 1.08 -8.59
C ASN A 26 -1.20 1.14 -9.76
N ASN A 27 -1.37 0.04 -10.50
CA ASN A 27 -2.38 -0.05 -11.55
C ASN A 27 -3.79 0.14 -10.98
N LEU A 28 -4.08 -0.54 -9.85
CA LEU A 28 -5.36 -0.42 -9.16
C LEU A 28 -5.67 1.03 -8.76
N LYS A 29 -4.68 1.78 -8.25
CA LYS A 29 -4.83 3.21 -7.93
C LYS A 29 -5.18 4.04 -9.18
N SER A 30 -4.54 3.76 -10.31
CA SER A 30 -4.84 4.44 -11.58
C SER A 30 -6.23 4.10 -12.09
N LEU A 31 -6.63 2.82 -12.03
CA LEU A 31 -7.95 2.37 -12.45
C LEU A 31 -9.06 2.98 -11.62
N TYR A 32 -8.88 3.09 -10.30
CA TYR A 32 -9.85 3.80 -9.47
C TYR A 32 -10.02 5.25 -9.91
N ASN A 33 -8.95 5.96 -10.22
CA ASN A 33 -9.06 7.33 -10.75
C ASN A 33 -9.78 7.36 -12.10
N ALA A 34 -9.41 6.47 -13.03
CA ALA A 34 -10.03 6.39 -14.35
C ALA A 34 -11.55 6.14 -14.28
N ALA A 35 -12.00 5.28 -13.35
CA ALA A 35 -13.42 5.02 -13.11
C ALA A 35 -14.20 6.27 -12.65
N TYR A 36 -13.54 7.23 -11.99
CA TYR A 36 -14.13 8.51 -11.60
C TYR A 36 -14.09 9.54 -12.72
N GLU A 37 -13.06 9.51 -13.56
CA GLU A 37 -12.87 10.49 -14.64
C GLU A 37 -13.77 10.21 -15.85
N ASP A 38 -13.99 8.94 -16.19
CA ASP A 38 -14.79 8.54 -17.34
C ASP A 38 -15.83 7.45 -16.98
N PRO A 39 -17.11 7.84 -16.76
CA PRO A 39 -18.16 6.88 -16.43
C PRO A 39 -18.58 6.00 -17.61
N GLU A 40 -18.24 6.34 -18.85
CA GLU A 40 -18.55 5.52 -20.03
C GLU A 40 -17.63 4.29 -20.10
N SER A 41 -16.39 4.42 -19.62
CA SER A 41 -15.43 3.32 -19.47
C SER A 41 -15.62 2.48 -18.21
N PHE A 42 -16.60 2.80 -17.34
CA PHE A 42 -16.76 2.15 -16.03
C PHE A 42 -16.85 0.62 -16.11
N GLU A 43 -17.57 0.07 -17.10
CA GLU A 43 -17.73 -1.38 -17.22
C GLU A 43 -16.38 -2.08 -17.46
N GLU A 44 -15.58 -1.58 -18.41
CA GLU A 44 -14.25 -2.11 -18.71
C GLU A 44 -13.29 -1.92 -17.53
N VAL A 45 -13.28 -0.72 -16.95
CA VAL A 45 -12.43 -0.40 -15.80
C VAL A 45 -12.79 -1.27 -14.59
N SER A 46 -14.08 -1.55 -14.37
CA SER A 46 -14.53 -2.42 -13.26
C SER A 46 -14.05 -3.86 -13.42
N ALA A 47 -14.02 -4.38 -14.65
CA ALA A 47 -13.48 -5.70 -14.94
C ALA A 47 -11.96 -5.75 -14.68
N GLU A 48 -11.23 -4.71 -15.07
CA GLU A 48 -9.79 -4.63 -14.83
C GLU A 48 -9.45 -4.45 -13.35
N ILE A 49 -10.25 -3.66 -12.62
CA ILE A 49 -10.19 -3.54 -11.15
C ILE A 49 -10.36 -4.91 -10.51
N SER A 50 -11.40 -5.65 -10.88
CA SER A 50 -11.66 -6.98 -10.33
C SER A 50 -10.52 -7.96 -10.61
N SER A 51 -9.97 -7.97 -11.82
CA SER A 51 -8.82 -8.83 -12.16
C SER A 51 -7.61 -8.47 -11.30
N THR A 52 -7.31 -7.17 -11.19
CA THR A 52 -6.16 -6.67 -10.41
C THR A 52 -6.28 -7.00 -8.92
N ILE A 53 -7.49 -6.89 -8.35
CA ILE A 53 -7.76 -7.29 -6.97
C ILE A 53 -7.49 -8.78 -6.77
N ASN A 54 -7.92 -9.62 -7.71
CA ASN A 54 -7.71 -11.05 -7.63
C ASN A 54 -6.22 -11.43 -7.71
N ASP A 55 -5.47 -10.79 -8.62
CA ASP A 55 -4.00 -10.95 -8.70
C ASP A 55 -3.32 -10.56 -7.38
N ILE A 56 -3.74 -9.46 -6.76
CA ILE A 56 -3.23 -9.04 -5.45
C ILE A 56 -3.61 -10.04 -4.35
N ALA A 57 -4.84 -10.57 -4.38
CA ALA A 57 -5.32 -11.56 -3.43
C ALA A 57 -4.50 -12.86 -3.49
N THR A 58 -3.96 -13.25 -4.65
CA THR A 58 -3.06 -14.41 -4.74
C THR A 58 -1.73 -14.23 -3.99
N ALA A 59 -1.38 -12.99 -3.64
CA ALA A 59 -0.16 -12.68 -2.90
C ALA A 59 -0.33 -12.74 -1.38
N VAL A 60 -1.54 -12.99 -0.89
CA VAL A 60 -1.84 -13.15 0.54
C VAL A 60 -2.21 -14.59 0.87
N ASP A 61 -1.87 -15.03 2.08
CA ASP A 61 -2.21 -16.36 2.60
C ASP A 61 -2.74 -16.22 4.04
N PRO A 62 -3.89 -16.82 4.39
CA PRO A 62 -4.77 -17.65 3.56
C PRO A 62 -5.56 -16.84 2.50
N GLU A 63 -6.26 -17.54 1.60
CA GLU A 63 -7.12 -16.91 0.59
C GLU A 63 -8.21 -16.05 1.28
N PRO A 64 -8.31 -14.75 0.92
CA PRO A 64 -9.27 -13.84 1.54
C PRO A 64 -10.70 -14.15 1.07
N SER A 65 -11.67 -13.97 1.96
CA SER A 65 -13.09 -14.01 1.57
C SER A 65 -13.52 -12.67 0.96
N ASP A 66 -14.63 -12.64 0.21
CA ASP A 66 -15.16 -11.41 -0.40
C ASP A 66 -15.36 -10.26 0.61
N SER A 67 -15.73 -10.60 1.86
CA SER A 67 -15.90 -9.63 2.94
C SER A 67 -14.59 -9.03 3.45
N ASP A 68 -13.46 -9.70 3.23
CA ASP A 68 -12.13 -9.24 3.60
C ASP A 68 -11.45 -8.45 2.48
N LEU A 69 -11.89 -8.63 1.22
CA LEU A 69 -11.25 -8.02 0.05
C LEU A 69 -11.12 -6.51 0.17
N ASP A 70 -12.17 -5.79 0.58
CA ASP A 70 -12.12 -4.33 0.69
C ASP A 70 -11.04 -3.87 1.68
N GLY A 71 -11.06 -4.43 2.90
CA GLY A 71 -10.07 -4.11 3.93
C GLY A 71 -8.66 -4.57 3.56
N LEU A 72 -8.53 -5.72 2.89
CA LEU A 72 -7.27 -6.26 2.41
C LEU A 72 -6.64 -5.34 1.38
N ILE A 73 -7.40 -4.92 0.38
CA ILE A 73 -6.92 -3.99 -0.65
C ILE A 73 -6.51 -2.66 -0.02
N GLN A 74 -7.30 -2.14 0.92
CA GLN A 74 -6.96 -0.91 1.62
C GLN A 74 -5.64 -1.03 2.40
N GLU A 75 -5.42 -2.14 3.11
CA GLU A 75 -4.20 -2.37 3.89
C GLU A 75 -2.99 -2.60 2.98
N ILE A 76 -3.14 -3.33 1.88
CA ILE A 76 -2.08 -3.55 0.90
C ILE A 76 -1.67 -2.23 0.24
N ILE A 77 -2.62 -1.38 -0.15
CA ILE A 77 -2.33 -0.03 -0.67
C ILE A 77 -1.50 0.75 0.34
N LYS A 78 -1.88 0.76 1.63
CA LYS A 78 -1.10 1.42 2.68
C LYS A 78 0.30 0.84 2.83
N VAL A 79 0.46 -0.49 2.77
CA VAL A 79 1.78 -1.14 2.90
C VAL A 79 2.70 -0.73 1.74
N VAL A 80 2.19 -0.69 0.52
CA VAL A 80 2.95 -0.25 -0.67
C VAL A 80 3.32 1.22 -0.56
N ASP A 81 2.38 2.08 -0.18
CA ASP A 81 2.58 3.52 -0.04
C ASP A 81 3.59 3.86 1.07
N ASN A 82 3.47 3.21 2.23
CA ASN A 82 4.46 3.34 3.31
C ASN A 82 5.85 2.91 2.84
N LYS A 83 5.94 1.82 2.07
CA LYS A 83 7.25 1.36 1.57
C LYS A 83 7.86 2.36 0.59
N ALA A 84 7.06 2.99 -0.27
CA ALA A 84 7.53 4.07 -1.13
C ALA A 84 8.02 5.26 -0.28
N ALA A 85 7.24 5.69 0.71
CA ALA A 85 7.61 6.79 1.61
C ALA A 85 8.85 6.50 2.48
N GLU A 86 9.06 5.25 2.91
CA GLU A 86 10.27 4.82 3.62
C GLU A 86 11.51 4.95 2.73
N MET A 87 11.42 4.59 1.46
CA MET A 87 12.51 4.77 0.49
C MET A 87 12.79 6.25 0.23
N GLU A 88 11.76 7.08 0.08
CA GLU A 88 11.89 8.53 -0.07
C GLU A 88 12.57 9.17 1.14
N LYS A 89 12.15 8.82 2.36
CA LYS A 89 12.79 9.30 3.60
C LYS A 89 14.23 8.83 3.76
N GLU A 90 14.57 7.63 3.29
CA GLU A 90 15.94 7.12 3.31
C GLU A 90 16.83 7.87 2.30
N LEU A 91 16.29 8.22 1.13
CA LEU A 91 16.95 9.05 0.11
C LEU A 91 17.09 10.52 0.54
N GLU A 92 16.12 11.05 1.29
CA GLU A 92 16.17 12.39 1.89
C GLU A 92 16.99 12.44 3.20
N GLY A 93 17.48 11.28 3.67
CA GLY A 93 18.31 11.07 4.85
C GLY A 93 19.73 11.64 4.74
N LYS A 94 19.86 12.95 4.60
CA LYS A 94 21.07 13.67 5.06
C LYS A 94 21.08 13.63 6.59
N PRO A 95 22.19 13.21 7.23
CA PRO A 95 22.26 13.07 8.67
C PRO A 95 22.20 14.43 9.38
N ASP A 96 21.35 14.45 10.41
CA ASP A 96 21.56 15.02 11.74
C ASP A 96 22.32 16.37 11.84
N LYS A 97 21.59 17.43 12.21
CA LYS A 97 22.12 18.36 13.20
C LYS A 97 21.22 18.33 14.43
N PRO A 98 21.70 17.79 15.56
CA PRO A 98 20.95 17.80 16.80
C PRO A 98 20.91 19.25 17.28
N ALA A 99 19.70 19.78 17.47
CA ALA A 99 19.51 21.09 18.08
C ALA A 99 20.16 21.05 19.47
N THR A 100 21.35 21.64 19.57
CA THR A 100 22.13 21.68 20.79
C THR A 100 21.31 22.38 21.86
N LYS A 101 20.85 21.63 22.88
CA LYS A 101 20.50 22.17 24.18
C LYS A 101 21.72 22.92 24.73
N LYS A 102 21.79 24.24 24.53
CA LYS A 102 22.64 25.12 25.33
C LYS A 102 21.77 25.82 26.36
N GLN A 103 21.53 25.10 27.44
CA GLN A 103 21.34 25.66 28.77
C GLN A 103 22.50 26.64 29.04
N LYS A 104 22.23 27.95 29.00
CA LYS A 104 23.14 28.96 29.55
C LYS A 104 22.60 29.43 30.88
N SER A 105 23.28 28.97 31.93
CA SER A 105 23.23 29.53 33.28
C SER A 105 23.61 31.02 33.30
N LYS A 106 22.85 31.78 34.09
CA LYS A 106 23.28 32.80 35.07
C LYS A 106 24.00 34.06 34.54
N LYS A 107 23.33 35.22 34.65
CA LYS A 107 23.80 36.33 35.50
C LYS A 107 22.63 37.17 35.98
#